data_AF-A0A7Y5QLL6-F1
#
_entry.id   AF-A0A7Y5QLL6-F1
#
_cell.length_a   1.000
_cell.length_b   1.000
_cell.length_c   1.000
_cell.angle_alpha   90.00
_cell.angle_beta   90.00
_cell.angle_gamma   90.00
#
_symmetry.space_group_name_H-M   'P 1'
#
loop_
_entity.id
_entity.type
_entity.pdbx_description
1 polymer ?
#
loop_
_entity_poly.entity_id
_entity_poly.type
_entity_poly.pdbx_seq_one_letter_code
_entity_poly.pdbx_strand_id
1 'polypeptide(L)'
;MHSDDLGGRWRPLVEVLVDAGCHAISSDLSRAFRATQVSVLDDESPFLARGGILLLGARTADGASSLGALRRLRSKYPELVVYLCDRLDRDLAAQMVRYARAGLDRFFVLESAGDRAALAECVRVRSLAPPPRAALRALSGAGLATRPQCLTEFALRNGHRGLSIAAVSQWFGVARRTLSWWCQIADLPPPRMLVRCARFLHHEELLSRGIVRASERAARLGFDTATELRQFLWKLRRTANRGSANSLSRAVPELNEPRELWLGW
;
A
#
# COMPACT_ATOMS: atom_id res chain seq x y z
N MET A 1 -23.85 -20.29 -34.34
CA MET A 1 -23.82 -19.29 -33.25
C MET A 1 -24.01 -20.04 -31.94
N HIS A 2 -22.92 -20.48 -31.31
CA HIS A 2 -22.96 -21.03 -29.96
C HIS A 2 -22.52 -19.95 -29.00
N SER A 3 -23.50 -19.46 -28.24
CA SER A 3 -23.30 -18.64 -27.05
C SER A 3 -22.78 -19.56 -25.96
N ASP A 4 -21.45 -19.58 -25.76
CA ASP A 4 -20.84 -20.17 -24.58
C ASP A 4 -21.22 -19.34 -23.35
N ASP A 5 -22.26 -19.83 -22.69
CA ASP A 5 -22.75 -19.36 -21.42
C ASP A 5 -21.75 -19.77 -20.32
N LEU A 6 -20.68 -18.99 -20.15
CA LEU A 6 -19.74 -19.08 -19.03
C LEU A 6 -20.36 -18.46 -17.77
N GLY A 7 -21.57 -18.91 -17.40
CA GLY A 7 -22.28 -18.63 -16.16
C GLY A 7 -21.65 -19.29 -14.93
N GLY A 8 -20.32 -19.34 -14.86
CA GLY A 8 -19.59 -19.78 -13.68
C GLY A 8 -19.78 -18.76 -12.56
N ARG A 9 -20.53 -19.13 -11.52
CA ARG A 9 -20.66 -18.36 -10.28
C ARG A 9 -19.27 -18.09 -9.69
N TRP A 10 -18.78 -16.86 -9.85
CA TRP A 10 -17.55 -16.38 -9.24
C TRP A 10 -17.72 -16.43 -7.71
N ARG A 11 -16.87 -17.22 -7.04
CA ARG A 11 -16.74 -17.17 -5.58
C ARG A 11 -15.62 -16.18 -5.24
N PRO A 12 -15.77 -15.32 -4.23
CA PRO A 12 -14.67 -14.47 -3.78
C PRO A 12 -13.46 -15.35 -3.45
N LEU A 13 -12.27 -14.93 -3.84
CA LEU A 13 -11.01 -15.57 -3.51
C LEU A 13 -10.37 -14.76 -2.38
N VAL A 14 -10.11 -15.41 -1.24
CA VAL A 14 -9.26 -14.87 -0.18
C VAL A 14 -8.01 -15.73 -0.18
N GLU A 15 -6.96 -15.22 -0.80
CA GLU A 15 -5.65 -15.87 -0.81
C GLU A 15 -4.69 -15.00 0.00
N VAL A 16 -4.08 -15.60 1.03
CA VAL A 16 -3.03 -14.98 1.83
C VAL A 16 -1.71 -15.48 1.29
N LEU A 17 -1.01 -14.65 0.51
CA LEU A 17 0.36 -14.96 0.12
C LEU A 17 1.31 -14.64 1.28
N VAL A 18 1.93 -15.70 1.81
CA VAL A 18 2.95 -15.63 2.85
C VAL A 18 4.30 -15.37 2.21
N ASP A 19 5.01 -14.36 2.73
CA ASP A 19 6.42 -14.14 2.47
C ASP A 19 7.25 -15.24 3.15
N ALA A 20 7.51 -16.33 2.43
CA ALA A 20 8.50 -17.33 2.78
C ALA A 20 9.50 -17.41 1.63
N GLY A 21 10.63 -16.70 1.74
CA GLY A 21 11.83 -16.91 0.91
C GLY A 21 11.60 -16.82 -0.60
N CYS A 22 11.88 -15.65 -1.16
CA CYS A 22 11.77 -15.34 -2.59
C CYS A 22 12.50 -16.33 -3.53
N HIS A 23 11.89 -17.45 -3.95
CA HIS A 23 12.37 -18.23 -5.13
C HIS A 23 11.30 -19.00 -5.95
N ALA A 24 10.00 -19.09 -5.57
CA ALA A 24 9.07 -20.04 -6.22
C ALA A 24 7.68 -19.50 -6.66
N ILE A 25 7.47 -18.18 -6.80
CA ILE A 25 6.11 -17.59 -6.88
C ILE A 25 5.38 -17.83 -8.23
N SER A 26 6.07 -18.16 -9.33
CA SER A 26 5.46 -18.13 -10.67
C SER A 26 4.51 -19.29 -11.01
N SER A 27 4.80 -20.53 -10.57
CA SER A 27 3.98 -21.71 -10.91
C SER A 27 2.84 -21.95 -9.93
N ASP A 28 2.99 -21.50 -8.68
CA ASP A 28 2.03 -21.78 -7.60
C ASP A 28 0.83 -20.85 -7.62
N LEU A 29 0.96 -19.59 -8.06
CA LEU A 29 -0.18 -18.69 -8.19
C LEU A 29 -1.28 -19.28 -9.09
N SER A 30 -0.90 -19.88 -10.23
CA SER A 30 -1.87 -20.50 -11.16
C SER A 30 -2.56 -21.75 -10.59
N ARG A 31 -1.91 -22.47 -9.65
CA ARG A 31 -2.51 -23.61 -8.94
C ARG A 31 -3.36 -23.15 -7.75
N ALA A 32 -2.92 -22.14 -7.01
CA ALA A 32 -3.65 -21.56 -5.89
C ALA A 32 -4.98 -20.92 -6.36
N PHE A 33 -4.97 -20.23 -7.51
CA PHE A 33 -6.20 -19.74 -8.17
C PHE A 33 -7.23 -20.84 -8.48
N ARG A 34 -6.82 -22.12 -8.62
CA ARG A 34 -7.74 -23.25 -8.89
C ARG A 34 -8.22 -23.95 -7.61
N ALA A 35 -7.56 -23.74 -6.48
CA ALA A 35 -7.78 -24.51 -5.27
C ALA A 35 -7.77 -23.60 -4.03
N THR A 36 -8.80 -22.78 -3.81
CA THR A 36 -9.00 -22.21 -2.46
C THR A 36 -10.46 -21.86 -2.18
N GLN A 37 -11.03 -22.57 -1.21
CA GLN A 37 -12.21 -22.13 -0.46
C GLN A 37 -11.79 -21.01 0.49
N VAL A 38 -12.57 -19.93 0.50
CA VAL A 38 -12.47 -18.86 1.50
C VAL A 38 -12.78 -19.42 2.87
N SER A 39 -11.74 -19.63 3.68
CA SER A 39 -11.91 -19.60 5.12
C SER A 39 -12.13 -18.14 5.47
N VAL A 40 -13.30 -17.81 6.02
CA VAL A 40 -13.45 -16.58 6.81
C VAL A 40 -12.37 -16.67 7.88
N LEU A 41 -11.25 -15.97 7.67
CA LEU A 41 -10.14 -16.01 8.60
C LEU A 41 -10.68 -15.52 9.94
N ASP A 42 -10.69 -16.41 10.92
CA ASP A 42 -10.93 -16.02 12.31
C ASP A 42 -10.00 -14.85 12.64
N ASP A 43 -10.55 -13.89 13.40
CA ASP A 43 -9.96 -12.58 13.65
C ASP A 43 -8.51 -12.68 14.20
N GLU A 44 -8.10 -13.83 14.73
CA GLU A 44 -6.80 -14.09 15.38
C GLU A 44 -5.78 -14.86 14.54
N SER A 45 -5.90 -14.86 13.21
CA SER A 45 -4.93 -15.54 12.37
C SER A 45 -3.49 -15.01 12.57
N PRO A 46 -2.53 -15.82 13.09
CA PRO A 46 -1.13 -15.41 13.23
C PRO A 46 -0.46 -15.07 11.89
N PHE A 47 -1.08 -15.47 10.77
CA PHE A 47 -0.65 -15.12 9.42
C PHE A 47 -0.88 -13.64 9.09
N LEU A 48 -2.01 -13.06 9.52
CA LEU A 48 -2.30 -11.64 9.30
C LEU A 48 -1.36 -10.74 10.11
N ALA A 49 -0.98 -11.17 11.31
CA ALA A 49 -0.02 -10.49 12.17
C ALA A 49 1.39 -10.38 11.55
N ARG A 50 1.74 -11.26 10.60
CA ARG A 50 3.02 -11.23 9.88
C ARG A 50 3.04 -10.28 8.69
N GLY A 51 1.97 -9.49 8.46
CA GLY A 51 1.93 -8.37 7.51
C GLY A 51 2.06 -8.79 6.05
N GLY A 52 1.16 -9.67 5.60
CA GLY A 52 1.09 -10.20 4.24
C GLY A 52 0.32 -9.33 3.23
N ILE A 53 0.12 -9.90 2.04
CA ILE A 53 -0.76 -9.36 1.00
C ILE A 53 -2.06 -10.16 1.03
N LEU A 54 -3.18 -9.45 1.06
CA LEU A 54 -4.53 -9.99 1.01
C LEU A 54 -5.17 -9.62 -0.33
N LEU A 55 -5.62 -10.64 -1.05
CA LEU A 55 -6.54 -10.50 -2.17
C LEU A 55 -7.97 -10.57 -1.66
N LEU A 56 -8.80 -9.60 -2.03
CA LEU A 56 -10.18 -9.46 -1.58
C LEU A 56 -11.10 -9.32 -2.80
N GLY A 57 -12.21 -10.08 -2.85
CA GLY A 57 -13.31 -9.81 -3.78
C GLY A 57 -14.17 -8.64 -3.29
N ALA A 58 -14.76 -7.85 -4.18
CA ALA A 58 -15.59 -6.69 -3.79
C ALA A 58 -16.95 -7.09 -3.24
N ARG A 59 -17.38 -8.32 -3.52
CA ARG A 59 -18.57 -8.93 -2.95
C ARG A 59 -18.19 -10.21 -2.19
N THR A 60 -18.94 -10.48 -1.14
CA THR A 60 -18.86 -11.71 -0.36
C THR A 60 -19.69 -12.81 -1.04
N ALA A 61 -19.67 -14.03 -0.50
CA ALA A 61 -20.30 -15.19 -1.14
C ALA A 61 -21.84 -15.08 -1.24
N ASP A 62 -22.48 -14.30 -0.36
CA ASP A 62 -23.90 -13.98 -0.39
C ASP A 62 -24.25 -12.77 -1.28
N GLY A 63 -23.23 -12.16 -1.91
CA GLY A 63 -23.37 -10.98 -2.76
C GLY A 63 -23.25 -9.64 -2.03
N ALA A 64 -23.10 -9.60 -0.70
CA ALA A 64 -22.95 -8.37 0.05
C ALA A 64 -21.58 -7.71 -0.16
N SER A 65 -21.48 -6.38 -0.04
CA SER A 65 -20.23 -5.64 -0.22
C SER A 65 -19.18 -5.98 0.84
N SER A 66 -17.94 -6.25 0.40
CA SER A 66 -16.79 -6.54 1.28
C SER A 66 -16.23 -5.30 1.99
N LEU A 67 -16.80 -4.12 1.77
CA LEU A 67 -16.33 -2.86 2.35
C LEU A 67 -16.30 -2.87 3.89
N GLY A 68 -17.31 -3.48 4.52
CA GLY A 68 -17.37 -3.61 5.98
C GLY A 68 -16.24 -4.49 6.52
N ALA A 69 -15.95 -5.60 5.84
CA ALA A 69 -14.85 -6.50 6.19
C ALA A 69 -13.49 -5.80 6.04
N LEU A 70 -13.28 -5.05 4.94
CA LEU A 70 -12.07 -4.26 4.72
C LEU A 70 -11.83 -3.28 5.88
N ARG A 71 -12.87 -2.56 6.32
CA ARG A 71 -12.74 -1.60 7.43
C ARG A 71 -12.30 -2.28 8.74
N ARG A 72 -12.95 -3.39 9.10
CA ARG A 72 -12.60 -4.17 10.31
C ARG A 72 -11.17 -4.69 10.24
N LEU A 73 -10.79 -5.22 9.08
CA LEU A 73 -9.45 -5.71 8.85
C LEU A 73 -8.41 -4.59 8.96
N ARG A 74 -8.71 -3.40 8.43
CA ARG A 74 -7.82 -2.24 8.52
C ARG A 74 -7.67 -1.67 9.92
N SER A 75 -8.73 -1.70 10.74
CA SER A 75 -8.60 -1.30 12.15
C SER A 75 -7.72 -2.25 12.95
N LYS A 76 -7.65 -3.54 12.58
CA LYS A 76 -6.86 -4.54 13.29
C LYS A 76 -5.43 -4.68 12.74
N TYR A 77 -5.27 -4.59 11.43
CA TYR A 77 -4.02 -4.80 10.70
C TYR A 77 -3.73 -3.63 9.74
N PRO A 78 -3.39 -2.44 10.25
CA PRO A 78 -3.17 -1.24 9.43
C PRO A 78 -2.02 -1.41 8.42
N GLU A 79 -1.08 -2.31 8.69
CA GLU A 79 0.06 -2.63 7.84
C GLU A 79 -0.24 -3.62 6.70
N LEU A 80 -1.39 -4.31 6.72
CA LEU A 80 -1.70 -5.33 5.71
C LEU A 80 -1.71 -4.69 4.32
N VAL A 81 -1.30 -5.39 3.27
CA VAL A 81 -1.53 -4.89 1.91
C VAL A 81 -2.82 -5.49 1.41
N VAL A 82 -3.77 -4.68 0.94
CA VAL A 82 -5.06 -5.20 0.46
C VAL A 82 -5.28 -4.80 -0.99
N TYR A 83 -5.43 -5.82 -1.84
CA TYR A 83 -5.80 -5.67 -3.24
C TYR A 83 -7.22 -6.17 -3.45
N LEU A 84 -8.01 -5.36 -4.15
CA LEU A 84 -9.37 -5.70 -4.55
C LEU A 84 -9.29 -6.29 -5.95
N CYS A 85 -9.79 -7.50 -6.12
CA CYS A 85 -9.77 -8.24 -7.37
C CYS A 85 -11.21 -8.60 -7.72
N ASP A 86 -11.79 -7.91 -8.70
CA ASP A 86 -13.18 -8.13 -9.11
C ASP A 86 -13.43 -7.65 -10.53
N ARG A 87 -14.59 -7.98 -11.09
CA ARG A 87 -15.05 -7.41 -12.37
C ARG A 87 -15.52 -5.97 -12.13
N LEU A 88 -15.18 -5.05 -13.04
CA LEU A 88 -15.60 -3.66 -12.92
C LEU A 88 -17.03 -3.51 -13.45
N ASP A 89 -18.00 -3.44 -12.54
CA ASP A 89 -19.38 -3.07 -12.85
C ASP A 89 -19.72 -1.65 -12.35
N ARG A 90 -20.94 -1.18 -12.67
CA ARG A 90 -21.41 0.16 -12.27
C ARG A 90 -21.50 0.33 -10.76
N ASP A 91 -21.91 -0.72 -10.04
CA ASP A 91 -22.08 -0.67 -8.58
C ASP A 91 -20.71 -0.55 -7.89
N LEU A 92 -19.73 -1.31 -8.35
CA LEU A 92 -18.36 -1.28 -7.85
C LEU A 92 -17.70 0.05 -8.18
N ALA A 93 -17.85 0.54 -9.42
CA ALA A 93 -17.34 1.85 -9.81
C ALA A 93 -17.85 2.96 -8.88
N ALA A 94 -19.15 2.94 -8.53
CA ALA A 94 -19.74 3.87 -7.57
C ALA A 94 -19.19 3.72 -6.14
N GLN A 95 -18.70 2.54 -5.77
CA GLN A 95 -18.12 2.24 -4.46
C GLN A 95 -16.60 2.45 -4.37
N MET A 96 -15.89 2.63 -5.50
CA MET A 96 -14.42 2.70 -5.51
C MET A 96 -13.84 3.75 -4.56
N VAL A 97 -14.45 4.94 -4.47
CA VAL A 97 -14.02 5.98 -3.53
C VAL A 97 -14.21 5.55 -2.07
N ARG A 98 -15.23 4.74 -1.78
CA ARG A 98 -15.47 4.20 -0.43
C ARG A 98 -14.41 3.15 -0.08
N TYR A 99 -14.05 2.29 -1.03
CA TYR A 99 -12.97 1.32 -0.89
C TYR A 99 -11.61 2.01 -0.69
N ALA A 100 -11.30 3.03 -1.49
CA ALA A 100 -10.10 3.84 -1.33
C ALA A 100 -9.99 4.45 0.08
N ARG A 101 -11.09 5.02 0.59
CA ARG A 101 -11.16 5.55 1.97
C ARG A 101 -11.10 4.47 3.03
N ALA A 102 -11.61 3.27 2.76
CA ALA A 102 -11.47 2.13 3.64
C ALA A 102 -10.05 1.53 3.62
N GLY A 103 -9.08 2.16 2.95
CA GLY A 103 -7.69 1.72 2.95
C GLY A 103 -7.39 0.65 1.89
N LEU A 104 -8.14 0.59 0.80
CA LEU A 104 -7.73 -0.22 -0.35
C LEU A 104 -6.39 0.29 -0.92
N ASP A 105 -5.45 -0.60 -1.25
CA ASP A 105 -4.16 -0.22 -1.85
C ASP A 105 -4.19 -0.19 -3.37
N ARG A 106 -4.87 -1.17 -3.98
CA ARG A 106 -5.01 -1.25 -5.44
C ARG A 106 -6.23 -2.07 -5.83
N PHE A 107 -6.80 -1.74 -6.99
CA PHE A 107 -7.87 -2.50 -7.63
C PHE A 107 -7.35 -3.13 -8.92
N PHE A 108 -7.77 -4.36 -9.18
CA PHE A 108 -7.47 -5.13 -10.39
C PHE A 108 -8.75 -5.69 -10.98
N VAL A 109 -8.90 -5.51 -12.30
CA VAL A 109 -9.96 -6.14 -13.10
C VAL A 109 -9.38 -7.41 -13.68
N LEU A 110 -9.81 -8.59 -13.24
CA LEU A 110 -9.20 -9.87 -13.65
C LEU A 110 -9.91 -10.53 -14.84
N GLU A 111 -10.05 -9.80 -15.94
CA GLU A 111 -10.79 -10.27 -17.13
C GLU A 111 -9.89 -11.03 -18.12
N SER A 112 -8.60 -10.69 -18.18
CA SER A 112 -7.64 -11.26 -19.12
C SER A 112 -6.47 -11.97 -18.42
N ALA A 113 -5.70 -12.73 -19.20
CA ALA A 113 -4.42 -13.27 -18.74
C ALA A 113 -3.39 -12.16 -18.43
N GLY A 114 -3.45 -11.05 -19.19
CA GLY A 114 -2.61 -9.88 -18.96
C GLY A 114 -2.87 -9.24 -17.58
N ASP A 115 -4.13 -9.17 -17.16
CA ASP A 115 -4.50 -8.62 -15.86
C ASP A 115 -3.96 -9.46 -14.70
N ARG A 116 -4.03 -10.78 -14.84
CA ARG A 116 -3.47 -11.72 -13.87
C ARG A 116 -1.95 -11.60 -13.78
N ALA A 117 -1.27 -11.46 -14.92
CA ALA A 117 0.17 -11.21 -14.94
C ALA A 117 0.51 -9.86 -14.27
N ALA A 118 -0.27 -8.81 -14.52
CA ALA A 118 -0.10 -7.51 -13.89
C ALA A 118 -0.33 -7.55 -12.37
N LEU A 119 -1.31 -8.32 -11.90
CA LEU A 119 -1.53 -8.58 -10.47
C LEU A 119 -0.32 -9.30 -9.86
N ALA A 120 0.12 -10.41 -10.48
CA ALA A 120 1.26 -11.19 -9.99
C ALA A 120 2.54 -10.34 -9.90
N GLU A 121 2.80 -9.53 -10.93
CA GLU A 121 3.93 -8.60 -10.93
C GLU A 121 3.79 -7.53 -9.84
N CYS A 122 2.59 -6.99 -9.64
CA CYS A 122 2.36 -6.02 -8.56
C CYS A 122 2.56 -6.65 -7.17
N VAL A 123 2.11 -7.89 -6.96
CA VAL A 123 2.32 -8.65 -5.72
C VAL A 123 3.82 -8.88 -5.50
N ARG A 124 4.56 -9.30 -6.53
CA ARG A 124 6.00 -9.52 -6.50
C ARG A 124 6.78 -8.25 -6.19
N VAL A 125 6.49 -7.14 -6.88
CA VAL A 125 7.13 -5.85 -6.59
C VAL A 125 6.83 -5.40 -5.17
N ARG A 126 5.60 -5.61 -4.71
CA ARG A 126 5.20 -5.23 -3.36
C ARG A 126 5.87 -6.05 -2.27
N SER A 127 6.05 -7.35 -2.45
CA SER A 127 6.75 -8.19 -1.46
C SER A 127 8.21 -7.75 -1.30
N LEU A 128 8.83 -7.25 -2.37
CA LEU A 128 10.18 -6.69 -2.32
C LEU A 128 10.26 -5.32 -1.63
N ALA A 129 9.17 -4.57 -1.53
CA ALA A 129 9.09 -3.26 -0.89
C ALA A 129 7.94 -3.23 0.15
N PRO A 130 8.11 -3.91 1.29
CA PRO A 130 7.07 -4.08 2.30
C PRO A 130 6.65 -2.74 2.93
N PRO A 131 5.41 -2.62 3.43
CA PRO A 131 4.96 -1.42 4.14
C PRO A 131 5.81 -1.11 5.37
N PRO A 132 6.07 0.18 5.70
CA PRO A 132 6.73 0.57 6.94
C PRO A 132 5.80 0.27 8.12
N ARG A 133 5.97 -0.88 8.76
CA ARG A 133 4.96 -1.45 9.68
C ARG A 133 4.84 -0.62 10.95
N ALA A 134 5.98 -0.23 11.52
CA ALA A 134 6.03 0.59 12.73
C ALA A 134 5.28 1.91 12.54
N ALA A 135 5.52 2.61 11.44
CA ALA A 135 4.87 3.87 11.11
C ALA A 135 3.35 3.73 10.93
N LEU A 136 2.89 2.67 10.23
CA LEU A 136 1.46 2.43 10.04
C LEU A 136 0.73 2.10 11.34
N ARG A 137 1.36 1.33 12.24
CA ARG A 137 0.79 1.04 13.57
C ARG A 137 0.76 2.29 14.45
N ALA A 138 1.83 3.09 14.46
CA ALA A 138 1.88 4.35 15.20
C ALA A 138 0.78 5.33 14.73
N LEU A 139 0.57 5.42 13.41
CA LEU A 139 -0.47 6.27 12.84
C LEU A 139 -1.89 5.86 13.27
N SER A 140 -2.16 4.56 13.40
CA SER A 140 -3.47 4.07 13.85
C SER A 140 -3.82 4.51 15.27
N GLY A 141 -2.82 4.83 16.11
CA GLY A 141 -3.01 5.36 17.47
C GLY A 141 -2.98 6.88 17.57
N ALA A 142 -2.74 7.60 16.47
CA ALA A 142 -2.46 9.04 16.50
C ALA A 142 -3.70 9.94 16.64
N GLY A 143 -4.91 9.37 16.64
CA GLY A 143 -6.16 10.13 16.84
C GLY A 143 -6.48 11.13 15.71
N LEU A 144 -5.93 10.93 14.51
CA LEU A 144 -6.18 11.80 13.37
C LEU A 144 -7.64 11.72 12.92
N ALA A 145 -8.16 12.84 12.40
CA ALA A 145 -9.44 12.83 11.70
C ALA A 145 -9.39 11.86 10.50
N THR A 146 -10.52 11.20 10.20
CA THR A 146 -10.58 10.10 9.23
C THR A 146 -9.96 10.43 7.88
N ARG A 147 -10.19 11.64 7.33
CA ARG A 147 -9.69 12.01 6.00
C ARG A 147 -8.16 12.20 5.95
N PRO A 148 -7.55 13.05 6.82
CA PRO A 148 -6.10 13.11 6.97
C PRO A 148 -5.44 11.76 7.26
N GLN A 149 -6.09 10.93 8.08
CA GLN A 149 -5.60 9.58 8.38
C GLN A 149 -5.56 8.72 7.11
N CYS A 150 -6.67 8.61 6.37
CA CYS A 150 -6.73 7.84 5.12
C CYS A 150 -5.66 8.29 4.11
N LEU A 151 -5.43 9.60 3.98
CA LEU A 151 -4.41 10.15 3.08
C LEU A 151 -2.99 9.73 3.51
N THR A 152 -2.69 9.86 4.80
CA THR A 152 -1.37 9.51 5.36
C THR A 152 -1.12 8.02 5.25
N GLU A 153 -2.09 7.18 5.61
CA GLU A 153 -2.00 5.75 5.45
C GLU A 153 -1.80 5.33 3.99
N PHE A 154 -2.55 5.93 3.06
CA PHE A 154 -2.39 5.66 1.63
C PHE A 154 -0.98 6.01 1.16
N ALA A 155 -0.46 7.17 1.55
CA ALA A 155 0.90 7.58 1.25
C ALA A 155 1.91 6.57 1.82
N LEU A 156 1.79 6.19 3.10
CA LEU A 156 2.66 5.20 3.75
C LEU A 156 2.64 3.85 3.06
N ARG A 157 1.48 3.35 2.63
CA ARG A 157 1.40 2.05 1.96
C ARG A 157 1.98 2.10 0.55
N ASN A 158 1.71 3.18 -0.19
CA ASN A 158 1.98 3.25 -1.63
C ASN A 158 3.19 4.12 -2.01
N GLY A 159 3.91 4.68 -1.04
CA GLY A 159 5.05 5.59 -1.25
C GLY A 159 6.20 4.97 -2.06
N HIS A 160 6.35 3.64 -2.04
CA HIS A 160 7.35 2.91 -2.83
C HIS A 160 7.22 3.10 -4.36
N ARG A 161 6.07 3.56 -4.89
CA ARG A 161 5.80 3.62 -6.34
C ARG A 161 6.12 4.97 -7.00
N GLY A 162 6.68 5.93 -6.27
CA GLY A 162 6.91 7.28 -6.81
C GLY A 162 5.61 8.01 -7.16
N LEU A 163 4.64 8.03 -6.25
CA LEU A 163 3.32 8.62 -6.49
C LEU A 163 3.38 10.12 -6.82
N SER A 164 2.61 10.53 -7.83
CA SER A 164 2.33 11.94 -8.10
C SER A 164 1.09 12.42 -7.34
N ILE A 165 1.02 13.71 -7.02
CA ILE A 165 -0.17 14.29 -6.36
C ILE A 165 -1.40 14.27 -7.27
N ALA A 166 -1.19 14.21 -8.59
CA ALA A 166 -2.28 13.96 -9.55
C ALA A 166 -2.91 12.58 -9.32
N ALA A 167 -2.08 11.54 -9.22
CA ALA A 167 -2.55 10.16 -8.98
C ALA A 167 -3.24 10.02 -7.62
N VAL A 168 -2.72 10.65 -6.57
CA VAL A 168 -3.37 10.67 -5.24
C VAL A 168 -4.73 11.36 -5.31
N SER A 169 -4.81 12.52 -5.97
CA SER A 169 -6.05 13.28 -6.17
C SER A 169 -7.11 12.47 -6.92
N GLN A 170 -6.70 11.78 -7.99
CA GLN A 170 -7.56 10.88 -8.75
C GLN A 170 -8.04 9.69 -7.90
N TRP A 171 -7.15 9.06 -7.13
CA TRP A 171 -7.48 7.91 -6.28
C TRP A 171 -8.57 8.23 -5.25
N PHE A 172 -8.49 9.39 -4.62
CA PHE A 172 -9.49 9.83 -3.63
C PHE A 172 -10.72 10.49 -4.24
N GLY A 173 -10.71 10.79 -5.55
CA GLY A 173 -11.78 11.54 -6.22
C GLY A 173 -11.95 12.95 -5.66
N VAL A 174 -10.86 13.63 -5.28
CA VAL A 174 -10.89 15.00 -4.71
C VAL A 174 -9.82 15.87 -5.35
N ALA A 175 -10.06 17.18 -5.42
CA ALA A 175 -9.09 18.14 -5.97
C ALA A 175 -7.80 18.23 -5.12
N ARG A 176 -6.67 18.56 -5.75
CA ARG A 176 -5.38 18.72 -5.07
C ARG A 176 -5.43 19.74 -3.93
N ARG A 177 -6.18 20.84 -4.11
CA ARG A 177 -6.39 21.87 -3.07
C ARG A 177 -7.05 21.29 -1.83
N THR A 178 -8.01 20.39 -1.99
CA THR A 178 -8.69 19.70 -0.89
C THR A 178 -7.74 18.80 -0.10
N LEU A 179 -6.82 18.09 -0.78
CA LEU A 179 -5.77 17.31 -0.12
C LEU A 179 -4.86 18.19 0.72
N SER A 180 -4.42 19.34 0.18
CA SER A 180 -3.60 20.30 0.92
C SER A 180 -4.33 20.84 2.15
N TRP A 181 -5.62 21.13 2.02
CA TRP A 181 -6.46 21.56 3.13
C TRP A 181 -6.57 20.48 4.21
N TRP A 182 -6.76 19.20 3.84
CA TRP A 182 -6.74 18.08 4.81
C TRP A 182 -5.42 18.00 5.58
N CYS A 183 -4.29 18.18 4.92
CA CYS A 183 -3.00 18.22 5.60
C CYS A 183 -2.91 19.39 6.57
N GLN A 184 -3.30 20.58 6.14
CA GLN A 184 -3.22 21.80 6.95
C GLN A 184 -4.06 21.72 8.22
N ILE A 185 -5.32 21.26 8.15
CA ILE A 185 -6.19 21.15 9.33
C ILE A 185 -5.69 20.13 10.35
N ALA A 186 -4.86 19.18 9.93
CA ALA A 186 -4.30 18.12 10.77
C ALA A 186 -2.84 18.37 11.16
N ASP A 187 -2.31 19.58 10.90
CA ASP A 187 -0.90 19.95 11.10
C ASP A 187 0.09 18.95 10.45
N LEU A 188 -0.31 18.35 9.32
CA LEU A 188 0.50 17.41 8.56
C LEU A 188 1.32 18.15 7.49
N PRO A 189 2.46 17.58 7.07
CA PRO A 189 3.19 18.06 5.90
C PRO A 189 2.28 18.14 4.66
N PRO A 190 2.57 19.04 3.70
CA PRO A 190 1.83 19.08 2.44
C PRO A 190 1.80 17.71 1.74
N PRO A 191 0.77 17.38 0.94
CA PRO A 191 0.62 16.05 0.34
C PRO A 191 1.86 15.55 -0.41
N ARG A 192 2.54 16.44 -1.14
CA ARG A 192 3.79 16.13 -1.84
C ARG A 192 4.88 15.67 -0.88
N MET A 193 4.97 16.28 0.29
CA MET A 193 5.94 15.92 1.29
C MET A 193 5.56 14.63 2.02
N LEU A 194 4.28 14.40 2.31
CA LEU A 194 3.80 13.13 2.88
C LEU A 194 4.21 11.93 2.02
N VAL A 195 4.02 12.00 0.70
CA VAL A 195 4.45 10.93 -0.22
C VAL A 195 5.96 10.70 -0.18
N ARG A 196 6.75 11.77 -0.07
CA ARG A 196 8.22 11.66 0.04
C ARG A 196 8.63 11.05 1.37
N CYS A 197 8.02 11.48 2.48
CA CYS A 197 8.27 10.92 3.81
C CYS A 197 7.91 9.43 3.85
N ALA A 198 6.79 9.05 3.24
CA ALA A 198 6.42 7.65 3.10
C ALA A 198 7.47 6.84 2.33
N ARG A 199 7.97 7.33 1.18
CA ARG A 199 9.03 6.65 0.42
C ARG A 199 10.35 6.55 1.18
N PHE A 200 10.63 7.52 2.06
CA PHE A 200 11.75 7.44 3.00
C PHE A 200 11.51 6.37 4.07
N LEU A 201 10.33 6.28 4.67
CA LEU A 201 10.02 5.23 5.63
C LEU A 201 10.08 3.82 5.01
N HIS A 202 9.74 3.68 3.73
CA HIS A 202 10.02 2.45 2.97
C HIS A 202 11.52 2.15 2.85
N HIS A 203 12.37 3.16 2.67
CA HIS A 203 13.82 2.99 2.67
C HIS A 203 14.32 2.48 4.03
N GLU A 204 13.81 3.04 5.12
CA GLU A 204 14.13 2.60 6.49
C GLU A 204 13.68 1.18 6.78
N GLU A 205 12.46 0.81 6.35
CA GLU A 205 11.96 -0.57 6.46
C GLU A 205 12.83 -1.56 5.66
N LEU A 206 13.39 -1.15 4.52
CA LEU A 206 14.33 -1.99 3.77
C LEU A 206 15.67 -2.14 4.49
N LEU A 207 16.16 -1.07 5.13
CA LEU A 207 17.39 -1.11 5.92
C LEU A 207 17.24 -2.01 7.15
N SER A 208 16.13 -1.89 7.89
CA SER A 208 15.87 -2.72 9.08
C SER A 208 15.74 -4.21 8.75
N ARG A 209 15.42 -4.55 7.49
CA ARG A 209 15.39 -5.92 6.94
C ARG A 209 16.73 -6.38 6.36
N GLY A 210 17.80 -5.61 6.52
CA GLY A 210 19.14 -5.97 6.05
C GLY A 210 19.40 -5.73 4.57
N ILE A 211 18.55 -4.99 3.85
CA ILE A 211 18.79 -4.63 2.44
C ILE A 211 19.74 -3.43 2.38
N VAL A 212 21.05 -3.69 2.55
CA VAL A 212 22.10 -2.66 2.71
C VAL A 212 22.60 -2.09 1.39
N ARG A 213 22.43 -2.77 0.26
CA ARG A 213 22.89 -2.26 -1.05
C ARG A 213 21.99 -1.14 -1.57
N ALA A 214 22.57 0.03 -1.85
CA ALA A 214 21.83 1.20 -2.31
C ALA A 214 21.15 1.03 -3.68
N SER A 215 21.79 0.30 -4.62
CA SER A 215 21.20 -0.01 -5.93
C SER A 215 19.95 -0.88 -5.81
N GLU A 216 19.98 -1.86 -4.91
CA GLU A 216 18.85 -2.74 -4.64
C GLU A 216 17.69 -1.97 -4.00
N ARG A 217 17.95 -1.12 -2.99
CA ARG A 217 16.91 -0.24 -2.43
C ARG A 217 16.36 0.72 -3.47
N ALA A 218 17.20 1.27 -4.34
CA ALA A 218 16.77 2.16 -5.41
C ALA A 218 15.76 1.46 -6.34
N ALA A 219 16.10 0.26 -6.82
CA ALA A 219 15.23 -0.54 -7.68
C ALA A 219 13.90 -0.89 -7.00
N ARG A 220 13.94 -1.38 -5.74
CA ARG A 220 12.74 -1.72 -4.96
C ARG A 220 11.82 -0.53 -4.71
N LEU A 221 12.41 0.66 -4.58
CA LEU A 221 11.68 1.91 -4.38
C LEU A 221 11.33 2.61 -5.69
N GLY A 222 11.62 2.05 -6.87
CA GLY A 222 11.30 2.63 -8.18
C GLY A 222 12.15 3.86 -8.56
N PHE A 223 13.42 3.88 -8.18
CA PHE A 223 14.41 4.82 -8.71
C PHE A 223 15.24 4.14 -9.80
N ASP A 224 15.66 4.88 -10.82
CA ASP A 224 16.43 4.31 -11.93
C ASP A 224 17.86 4.00 -11.50
N THR A 225 18.40 4.77 -10.54
CA THR A 225 19.77 4.59 -10.04
C THR A 225 19.92 4.81 -8.54
N ALA A 226 20.99 4.24 -7.96
CA ALA A 226 21.39 4.52 -6.58
C ALA A 226 21.68 6.01 -6.34
N THR A 227 22.19 6.71 -7.36
CA THR A 227 22.49 8.14 -7.29
C THR A 227 21.21 8.96 -7.12
N GLU A 228 20.13 8.64 -7.85
CA GLU A 228 18.84 9.30 -7.68
C GLU A 228 18.26 9.11 -6.29
N LEU A 229 18.34 7.89 -5.75
CA LEU A 229 17.94 7.62 -4.36
C LEU A 229 18.73 8.50 -3.38
N ARG A 230 20.06 8.58 -3.49
CA ARG A 230 20.88 9.44 -2.61
C ARG A 230 20.49 10.91 -2.72
N GLN A 231 20.30 11.42 -3.93
CA GLN A 231 19.86 12.80 -4.16
C GLN A 231 18.48 13.06 -3.56
N PHE A 232 17.56 12.10 -3.67
CA PHE A 232 16.24 12.17 -3.06
C PHE A 232 16.34 12.29 -1.53
N LEU A 233 17.12 11.41 -0.88
CA LEU A 233 17.33 11.40 0.57
C LEU A 233 17.97 12.72 1.04
N TRP A 234 18.99 13.19 0.33
CA TRP A 234 19.64 14.46 0.64
C TRP A 234 18.69 15.66 0.53
N LYS A 235 17.88 15.73 -0.53
CA LYS A 235 16.88 16.80 -0.73
C LYS A 235 15.80 16.79 0.37
N LEU A 236 15.35 15.60 0.77
CA LEU A 236 14.37 15.44 1.84
C LEU A 236 14.92 15.95 3.18
N ARG A 237 16.12 15.50 3.58
CA ARG A 237 16.81 15.96 4.80
C ARG A 237 17.05 17.47 4.81
N ARG A 238 17.52 18.02 3.68
CA ARG A 238 17.72 19.47 3.55
C ARG A 238 16.42 20.25 3.76
N THR A 239 15.28 19.68 3.37
CA THR A 239 13.97 20.31 3.58
C THR A 239 13.52 20.20 5.03
N ALA A 240 13.73 19.05 5.68
CA ALA A 240 13.46 18.86 7.10
C ALA A 240 14.26 19.86 7.97
N ASN A 241 15.54 20.06 7.67
CA ASN A 241 16.41 20.96 8.46
C ASN A 241 16.14 22.46 8.26
N ARG A 242 15.38 22.87 7.23
CA ARG A 242 15.18 24.28 6.86
C ARG A 242 14.03 24.98 7.59
N GLY A 243 13.49 24.41 8.66
CA GLY A 243 12.52 25.11 9.49
C GLY A 243 11.05 25.00 9.06
N SER A 244 10.72 24.25 7.99
CA SER A 244 9.39 23.60 7.89
C SER A 244 9.27 22.40 8.84
N ALA A 245 10.12 22.38 9.87
CA ALA A 245 10.54 21.20 10.62
C ALA A 245 9.49 20.72 11.60
N ASN A 246 8.70 21.60 12.24
CA ASN A 246 7.84 21.17 13.34
C ASN A 246 6.85 20.05 12.96
N SER A 247 6.25 20.08 11.77
CA SER A 247 5.35 19.00 11.35
C SER A 247 6.09 17.79 10.78
N LEU A 248 7.24 18.00 10.12
CA LEU A 248 8.03 16.93 9.50
C LEU A 248 8.84 16.11 10.51
N SER A 249 9.51 16.77 11.44
CA SER A 249 10.33 16.14 12.48
C SER A 249 9.47 15.43 13.52
N ARG A 250 8.26 15.95 13.81
CA ARG A 250 7.27 15.23 14.62
C ARG A 250 6.72 14.00 13.89
N ALA A 251 6.46 14.13 12.58
CA ALA A 251 5.88 13.03 11.80
C ALA A 251 6.88 11.91 11.50
N VAL A 252 8.17 12.23 11.39
CA VAL A 252 9.25 11.27 11.11
C VAL A 252 10.48 11.63 11.96
N PRO A 253 10.51 11.22 13.24
CA PRO A 253 11.62 11.51 14.15
C PRO A 253 12.99 11.08 13.61
N GLU A 254 13.02 10.02 12.81
CA GLU A 254 14.21 9.42 12.19
C GLU A 254 14.94 10.39 11.25
N LEU A 255 14.25 11.43 10.75
CA LEU A 255 14.88 12.47 9.94
C LEU A 255 15.82 13.39 10.74
N ASN A 256 15.76 13.36 12.07
CA ASN A 256 16.60 14.18 12.94
C ASN A 256 17.89 13.48 13.40
N GLU A 257 18.09 12.21 13.05
CA GLU A 257 19.29 11.49 13.47
C GLU A 257 20.58 12.07 12.84
N PRO A 258 21.67 12.15 13.60
CA PRO A 258 22.92 12.75 13.14
C PRO A 258 23.50 12.02 11.92
N ARG A 259 24.11 12.79 11.01
CA ARG A 259 24.61 12.33 9.69
C ARG A 259 25.53 11.10 9.75
N GLU A 260 26.26 10.91 10.84
CA GLU A 260 27.32 9.92 11.00
C GLU A 260 26.79 8.48 11.01
N LEU A 261 25.56 8.24 11.48
CA LEU A 261 24.94 6.91 11.47
C LEU A 261 24.55 6.43 10.07
N TRP A 262 24.46 7.35 9.10
CA TRP A 262 23.92 7.07 7.77
C TRP A 262 24.98 7.01 6.67
N LEU A 263 26.19 7.48 6.97
CA LEU A 263 27.31 7.60 6.04
C LEU A 263 28.38 6.52 6.28
N GLY A 264 28.07 5.46 7.02
CA GLY A 264 28.93 4.28 7.14
C GLY A 264 29.10 3.46 5.85
N TRP A 265 29.00 4.10 4.67
CA TRP A 265 29.13 3.55 3.31
C TRP A 265 29.59 4.60 2.31
#